data_AF-A0A5C7HC92-F1
#
_entry.id   AF-A0A5C7HC92-F1
#
_cell.length_a   1.000
_cell.length_b   1.000
_cell.length_c   1.000
_cell.angle_alpha   90.00
_cell.angle_beta   90.00
_cell.angle_gamma   90.00
#
_symmetry.space_group_name_H-M   'P 1'
#
loop_
_entity.id
_entity.type
_entity.pdbx_description
1 polymer ?
#
loop_
_entity_poly.entity_id
_entity_poly.type
_entity_poly.pdbx_seq_one_letter_code
_entity_poly.pdbx_strand_id
1 'polypeptide(L)'
;MAKSIPRSGSCRTGRMGSRKSAPQILKGVIHVQASFNNTIVTVTYVQGRVISWSSANTCGFRGTRRGIPFAAQTVARNAIRAITDQGQADTIGIAMGRALLGEIEGICITRAKFEKIPHEYSTIVGPGYVTAQDILLPPFVEIVDNTQHIANLTEPTDFCIGLQIERNRGYIIKTPNNFQDGSYPIDAIFMHVRNANHSIHSYGNGNEKQEILFLEIWTNGGLTPKEALHEASRNLIYLFIPFLQLVEENLHLENNQYKVSLPYLTFHDRVAKLKKNKIAWKSIFIDQSKLFPRISNCLKKSNVHTLFDLLNHSQEDRMKIEHFRIEDVKRILGILEKK
;
A
#
# COMPACT_ATOMS: atom_id res chain seq x y z
N MET A 1 -22.39 7.35 66.57
CA MET A 1 -21.75 7.03 65.28
C MET A 1 -22.68 7.41 64.14
N ALA A 2 -22.34 8.45 63.37
CA ALA A 2 -22.77 8.66 61.98
C ALA A 2 -21.97 9.85 61.43
N LYS A 3 -21.01 9.59 60.54
CA LYS A 3 -20.19 10.62 59.87
C LYS A 3 -21.02 11.34 58.80
N SER A 4 -20.87 12.66 58.71
CA SER A 4 -21.43 13.53 57.68
C SER A 4 -20.84 13.23 56.29
N ILE A 5 -21.70 13.11 55.29
CA ILE A 5 -21.35 12.97 53.87
C ILE A 5 -21.06 14.38 53.29
N PRO A 6 -19.89 14.66 52.71
CA PRO A 6 -19.68 15.92 52.01
C PRO A 6 -20.30 15.88 50.61
N ARG A 7 -21.03 16.94 50.28
CA ARG A 7 -21.69 17.16 48.99
C ARG A 7 -20.65 17.26 47.87
N SER A 8 -20.74 16.40 46.86
CA SER A 8 -19.95 16.48 45.64
C SER A 8 -20.39 17.69 44.80
N GLY A 9 -19.56 18.73 44.75
CA GLY A 9 -19.73 19.83 43.81
C GLY A 9 -19.53 19.33 42.38
N SER A 10 -20.58 19.42 41.56
CA SER A 10 -20.54 19.21 40.12
C SER A 10 -19.61 20.25 39.49
N CYS A 11 -18.43 19.81 39.05
CA CYS A 11 -17.53 20.66 38.29
C CYS A 11 -18.05 20.75 36.85
N ARG A 12 -18.41 21.96 36.45
CA ARG A 12 -18.99 22.32 35.16
C ARG A 12 -18.16 21.74 34.01
N THR A 13 -18.81 20.99 33.13
CA THR A 13 -18.28 20.56 31.83
C THR A 13 -17.96 21.81 30.98
N GLY A 14 -16.71 22.25 31.05
CA GLY A 14 -16.19 23.27 30.15
C GLY A 14 -16.28 22.76 28.71
N ARG A 15 -16.96 23.53 27.85
CA ARG A 15 -16.98 23.31 26.40
C ARG A 15 -15.56 23.04 25.90
N MET A 16 -15.32 21.84 25.37
CA MET A 16 -14.12 21.50 24.62
C MET A 16 -14.10 22.35 23.35
N GLY A 17 -13.50 23.54 23.45
CA GLY A 17 -13.17 24.33 22.26
C GLY A 17 -12.22 23.51 21.39
N SER A 18 -12.49 23.46 20.08
CA SER A 18 -11.56 22.85 19.14
C SER A 18 -10.23 23.61 19.23
N ARG A 19 -9.22 22.97 19.83
CA ARG A 19 -7.87 23.49 19.80
C ARG A 19 -7.42 23.43 18.34
N LYS A 20 -7.23 24.61 17.75
CA LYS A 20 -6.54 24.78 16.46
C LYS A 20 -5.33 23.85 16.41
N SER A 21 -5.19 23.13 15.31
CA SER A 21 -4.09 22.20 15.06
C SER A 21 -2.76 22.82 15.45
N ALA A 22 -1.97 22.09 16.24
CA ALA A 22 -0.63 22.55 16.59
C ALA A 22 0.18 22.69 15.30
N PRO A 23 0.94 23.79 15.14
CA PRO A 23 1.68 24.04 13.90
C PRO A 23 2.68 22.91 13.63
N GLN A 24 2.64 22.38 12.40
CA GLN A 24 3.62 21.43 11.89
C GLN A 24 5.04 22.00 12.05
N ILE A 25 5.95 21.16 12.54
CA ILE A 25 7.32 21.58 12.85
C ILE A 25 8.10 21.67 11.54
N LEU A 26 8.26 22.87 11.03
CA LEU A 26 9.09 23.12 9.83
C LEU A 26 10.58 23.22 10.18
N LYS A 27 10.92 23.80 11.34
CA LYS A 27 12.30 23.97 11.86
C LYS A 27 12.32 23.99 13.39
N GLY A 28 13.31 23.34 14.00
CA GLY A 28 13.52 23.29 15.45
C GLY A 28 15.00 23.22 15.80
N VAL A 29 15.32 23.53 17.07
CA VAL A 29 16.69 23.50 17.61
C VAL A 29 16.77 22.39 18.67
N ILE A 30 17.83 21.58 18.60
CA ILE A 30 18.10 20.53 19.59
C ILE A 30 19.18 21.05 20.54
N HIS A 31 18.84 21.14 21.82
CA HIS A 31 19.76 21.50 22.88
C HIS A 31 20.20 20.22 23.60
N VAL A 32 21.51 19.99 23.67
CA VAL A 32 22.10 18.85 24.37
C VAL A 32 22.90 19.39 25.55
N GLN A 33 22.49 18.99 26.75
CA GLN A 33 23.24 19.24 27.99
C GLN A 33 23.80 17.91 28.49
N ALA A 34 25.10 17.72 28.34
CA ALA A 34 25.81 16.53 28.80
C ALA A 34 26.70 16.88 30.01
N SER A 35 26.51 16.15 31.10
CA SER A 35 27.35 16.23 32.31
C SER A 35 27.69 14.82 32.80
N PHE A 36 28.66 14.70 33.71
CA PHE A 36 29.00 13.43 34.36
C PHE A 36 27.81 12.78 35.10
N ASN A 37 26.84 13.60 35.53
CA ASN A 37 25.72 13.14 36.35
C ASN A 37 24.43 12.89 35.56
N ASN A 38 24.25 13.56 34.42
CA ASN A 38 23.03 13.47 33.61
C ASN A 38 23.25 13.97 32.18
N THR A 39 22.54 13.35 31.24
CA THR A 39 22.37 13.82 29.86
C THR A 39 20.92 14.23 29.67
N ILE A 40 20.69 15.46 29.24
CA ILE A 40 19.37 16.00 28.93
C ILE A 40 19.37 16.46 27.49
N VAL A 41 18.37 16.03 26.74
CA VAL A 41 18.13 16.46 25.36
C VAL A 41 16.77 17.14 25.33
N THR A 42 16.77 18.39 24.88
CA THR A 42 15.56 19.22 24.79
C THR A 42 15.41 19.70 23.36
N VAL A 43 14.23 19.52 22.79
CA VAL A 43 13.91 20.00 21.45
C VAL A 43 12.94 21.16 21.55
N THR A 44 13.31 22.26 20.90
CA THR A 44 12.57 23.52 20.95
C THR A 44 12.22 24.00 19.54
N TYR A 45 11.18 24.81 19.43
CA TYR A 45 10.98 25.65 18.25
C TYR A 45 12.07 26.72 18.19
N VAL A 46 12.26 27.33 17.02
CA VAL A 46 13.16 28.50 16.83
C VAL A 46 12.83 29.65 17.81
N GLN A 47 11.57 29.74 18.26
CA GLN A 47 11.09 30.72 19.24
C GLN A 47 11.37 30.34 20.71
N GLY A 48 12.10 29.24 20.97
CA GLY A 48 12.47 28.79 22.33
C GLY A 48 11.40 27.98 23.08
N ARG A 49 10.23 27.74 22.48
CA ARG A 49 9.19 26.90 23.09
C ARG A 49 9.59 25.42 23.06
N VAL A 50 9.60 24.77 24.22
CA VAL A 50 9.92 23.33 24.35
C VAL A 50 8.80 22.46 23.79
N ILE A 51 9.19 21.50 22.94
CA ILE A 51 8.30 20.53 22.27
C ILE A 51 8.36 19.20 22.99
N SER A 52 9.58 18.69 23.16
CA SER A 52 9.89 17.39 23.76
C SER A 52 11.21 17.51 24.51
N TRP A 53 11.32 16.79 25.61
CA TRP A 53 12.57 16.68 26.35
C TRP A 53 12.69 15.27 26.92
N SER A 54 13.92 14.81 27.07
CA SER A 54 14.22 13.55 27.73
C SER A 54 15.53 13.67 28.50
N SER A 55 15.66 12.88 29.55
CA SER A 55 16.85 12.82 30.41
C SER A 55 17.19 11.37 30.74
N ALA A 56 18.43 11.11 31.17
CA ALA A 56 18.83 9.77 31.57
C ALA A 56 17.93 9.23 32.72
N ASN A 57 17.43 10.11 33.59
CA ASN A 57 16.49 9.76 34.66
C ASN A 57 15.12 9.33 34.16
N THR A 58 14.53 10.06 33.20
CA THR A 58 13.23 9.71 32.62
C THR A 58 13.30 8.44 31.80
N CYS A 59 14.48 8.11 31.25
CA CYS A 59 14.76 6.84 30.60
C CYS A 59 15.07 5.68 31.57
N GLY A 60 15.01 5.89 32.89
CA GLY A 60 15.20 4.85 33.90
C GLY A 60 16.64 4.55 34.30
N PHE A 61 17.63 5.29 33.81
CA PHE A 61 19.04 5.11 34.20
C PHE A 61 19.32 5.76 35.57
N ARG A 62 19.96 5.00 36.47
CA ARG A 62 20.30 5.43 37.83
C ARG A 62 21.80 5.33 38.11
N GLY A 63 22.32 6.19 38.99
CA GLY A 63 23.71 6.17 39.44
C GLY A 63 24.71 6.41 38.30
N THR A 64 25.83 5.68 38.33
CA THR A 64 26.91 5.76 37.32
C THR A 64 26.46 5.37 35.90
N ARG A 65 25.34 4.64 35.77
CA ARG A 65 24.79 4.26 34.45
C ARG A 65 24.23 5.43 33.65
N ARG A 66 24.08 6.61 34.26
CA ARG A 66 23.60 7.84 33.59
C ARG A 66 24.60 8.44 32.61
N GLY A 67 25.90 8.26 32.87
CA GLY A 67 26.97 8.80 32.03
C GLY A 67 27.40 7.87 30.88
N ILE A 68 26.77 6.70 30.72
CA ILE A 68 27.14 5.72 29.68
C ILE A 68 26.66 6.25 28.31
N PRO A 69 27.44 6.10 27.22
CA PRO A 69 27.03 6.53 25.88
C PRO A 69 25.69 5.93 25.41
N PHE A 70 25.37 4.70 25.82
CA PHE A 70 24.08 4.05 25.58
C PHE A 70 22.90 4.81 26.19
N ALA A 71 23.07 5.39 27.39
CA ALA A 71 22.04 6.21 28.02
C ALA A 71 21.80 7.48 27.20
N ALA A 72 22.86 8.15 26.76
CA ALA A 72 22.76 9.32 25.88
C ALA A 72 22.03 9.01 24.56
N GLN A 73 22.34 7.87 23.93
CA GLN A 73 21.66 7.43 22.70
C GLN A 73 20.16 7.19 22.92
N THR A 74 19.81 6.55 24.04
CA THR A 74 18.41 6.27 24.41
C THR A 74 17.64 7.56 24.69
N VAL A 75 18.26 8.51 25.40
CA VAL A 75 17.70 9.83 25.69
C VAL A 75 17.41 10.60 24.41
N ALA A 76 18.40 10.67 23.49
CA ALA A 76 18.24 11.31 22.19
C ALA A 76 17.14 10.64 21.36
N ARG A 77 17.12 9.31 21.30
CA ARG A 77 16.09 8.55 20.57
C ARG A 77 14.69 8.84 21.11
N ASN A 78 14.50 8.86 22.43
CA ASN A 78 13.20 9.13 23.03
C ASN A 78 12.74 10.57 22.79
N ALA A 79 13.64 11.56 22.90
CA ALA A 79 13.32 12.96 22.64
C ALA A 79 12.87 13.19 21.18
N ILE A 80 13.55 12.53 20.22
CA ILE A 80 13.23 12.61 18.79
C ILE A 80 11.95 11.82 18.47
N ARG A 81 11.78 10.62 19.02
CA ARG A 81 10.62 9.76 18.72
C ARG A 81 9.29 10.45 19.01
N ALA A 82 9.19 11.16 20.14
CA ALA A 82 7.99 11.92 20.50
C ALA A 82 7.63 13.01 19.47
N ILE A 83 8.60 13.45 18.66
CA ILE A 83 8.42 14.42 17.58
C ILE A 83 8.10 13.70 16.28
N THR A 84 8.80 12.61 15.98
CA THR A 84 8.59 11.80 14.77
C THR A 84 7.18 11.23 14.72
N ASP A 85 6.63 10.84 15.86
CA ASP A 85 5.27 10.26 15.95
C ASP A 85 4.17 11.34 15.81
N GLN A 86 4.50 12.62 15.99
CA GLN A 86 3.57 13.75 15.85
C GLN A 86 3.45 14.18 14.37
N GLY A 87 2.23 14.31 13.85
CA GLY A 87 1.96 14.74 12.47
C GLY A 87 2.02 13.62 11.43
N GLN A 88 2.26 12.37 11.85
CA GLN A 88 2.17 11.21 10.96
C GLN A 88 0.74 11.01 10.47
N ALA A 89 -0.26 11.20 11.34
CA ALA A 89 -1.66 11.02 10.97
C ALA A 89 -2.09 11.98 9.86
N ASP A 90 -1.57 13.20 9.85
CA ASP A 90 -1.85 14.22 8.84
C ASP A 90 -1.23 13.86 7.49
N THR A 91 0.03 13.44 7.51
CA THR A 91 0.72 12.97 6.31
C THR A 91 0.00 11.77 5.70
N ILE A 92 -0.38 10.80 6.53
CA ILE A 92 -1.12 9.60 6.10
C ILE A 92 -2.51 9.98 5.57
N GLY A 93 -3.24 10.86 6.26
CA GLY A 93 -4.56 11.32 5.86
C GLY A 93 -4.55 12.00 4.49
N ILE A 94 -3.62 12.92 4.26
CA ILE A 94 -3.45 13.61 2.98
C ILE A 94 -3.04 12.63 1.87
N ALA A 95 -2.07 11.74 2.14
CA ALA A 95 -1.62 10.76 1.17
C ALA A 95 -2.74 9.78 0.77
N MET A 96 -3.48 9.26 1.75
CA MET A 96 -4.63 8.38 1.51
C MET A 96 -5.75 9.09 0.75
N GLY A 97 -6.08 10.33 1.11
CA GLY A 97 -7.10 11.11 0.41
C GLY A 97 -6.78 11.27 -1.08
N ARG A 98 -5.50 11.51 -1.42
CA ARG A 98 -5.04 11.59 -2.82
C ARG A 98 -5.08 10.24 -3.52
N ALA A 99 -4.60 9.18 -2.87
CA ALA A 99 -4.57 7.84 -3.46
C ALA A 99 -5.99 7.29 -3.73
N LEU A 100 -6.93 7.51 -2.81
CA LEU A 100 -8.32 7.10 -2.93
C LEU A 100 -9.03 7.75 -4.13
N LEU A 101 -8.77 9.03 -4.39
CA LEU A 101 -9.42 9.77 -5.47
C LEU A 101 -8.71 9.62 -6.82
N GLY A 102 -7.39 9.43 -6.84
CA GLY A 102 -6.60 9.47 -8.07
C GLY A 102 -6.16 8.13 -8.63
N GLU A 103 -5.85 7.16 -7.77
CA GLU A 103 -5.09 5.97 -8.19
C GLU A 103 -5.92 4.69 -8.29
N ILE A 104 -7.15 4.70 -7.79
CA ILE A 104 -8.04 3.54 -7.87
C ILE A 104 -8.51 3.34 -9.31
N GLU A 105 -8.50 2.09 -9.76
CA GLU A 105 -9.00 1.73 -11.08
C GLU A 105 -10.53 1.70 -11.10
N GLY A 106 -11.08 2.29 -12.15
CA GLY A 106 -12.50 2.36 -12.46
C GLY A 106 -12.89 1.57 -13.68
N ILE A 107 -14.15 1.15 -13.73
CA ILE A 107 -14.77 0.62 -14.95
C ILE A 107 -15.79 1.64 -15.43
N CYS A 108 -15.73 2.02 -16.71
CA CYS A 108 -16.67 2.96 -17.30
C CYS A 108 -17.01 2.61 -18.74
N ILE A 109 -18.18 3.05 -19.17
CA ILE A 109 -18.58 3.05 -20.57
C ILE A 109 -17.90 4.23 -21.24
N THR A 110 -17.17 3.98 -22.32
CA THR A 110 -16.39 5.02 -23.01
C THR A 110 -16.88 5.31 -24.41
N ARG A 111 -17.67 4.39 -25.00
CA ARG A 111 -18.29 4.55 -26.32
C ARG A 111 -19.64 3.87 -26.36
N ALA A 112 -20.55 4.44 -27.13
CA ALA A 112 -21.79 3.83 -27.52
C ALA A 112 -21.91 3.81 -29.05
N LYS A 113 -22.36 2.70 -29.60
CA LYS A 113 -22.64 2.53 -31.03
C LYS A 113 -24.10 2.13 -31.18
N PHE A 114 -24.86 2.94 -31.90
CA PHE A 114 -26.25 2.62 -32.23
C PHE A 114 -26.25 1.80 -33.51
N GLU A 115 -26.64 0.53 -33.37
CA GLU A 115 -26.68 -0.42 -34.48
C GLU A 115 -28.10 -0.45 -35.04
N LYS A 116 -28.25 -0.36 -36.36
CA LYS A 116 -29.53 -0.58 -37.06
C LYS A 116 -29.75 -2.05 -37.44
N ILE A 117 -28.78 -2.92 -37.15
CA ILE A 117 -28.76 -4.31 -37.58
C ILE A 117 -29.10 -5.18 -36.37
N PRO A 118 -30.03 -6.14 -36.48
CA PRO A 118 -30.26 -7.13 -35.44
C PRO A 118 -29.01 -8.00 -35.33
N HIS A 119 -28.22 -7.79 -34.28
CA HIS A 119 -27.22 -8.77 -33.89
C HIS A 119 -27.93 -10.01 -33.32
N GLU A 120 -27.20 -11.11 -33.25
CA GLU A 120 -27.67 -12.40 -32.68
C GLU A 120 -28.04 -12.32 -31.19
N TYR A 121 -27.84 -11.16 -30.54
CA TYR A 121 -28.15 -10.88 -29.14
C TYR A 121 -29.36 -9.96 -29.01
N SER A 122 -30.19 -10.21 -27.99
CA SER A 122 -31.57 -9.73 -27.84
C SER A 122 -31.75 -8.23 -28.06
N THR A 123 -32.65 -7.89 -28.99
CA THR A 123 -33.13 -6.53 -29.20
C THR A 123 -34.30 -6.25 -28.27
N ILE A 124 -34.32 -5.09 -27.61
CA ILE A 124 -35.45 -4.70 -26.75
C ILE A 124 -36.54 -4.16 -27.67
N VAL A 125 -37.71 -4.79 -27.66
CA VAL A 125 -38.86 -4.37 -28.47
C VAL A 125 -39.77 -3.51 -27.61
N GLY A 126 -40.03 -2.27 -28.05
CA GLY A 126 -40.96 -1.35 -27.37
C GLY A 126 -42.45 -1.74 -27.53
N PRO A 127 -43.38 -1.00 -26.90
CA PRO A 127 -43.18 0.16 -26.04
C PRO A 127 -42.88 -0.20 -24.57
N GLY A 128 -42.00 0.56 -23.91
CA GLY A 128 -41.59 0.30 -22.52
C GLY A 128 -40.40 1.12 -22.04
N TYR A 129 -40.11 1.02 -20.74
CA TYR A 129 -38.95 1.63 -20.11
C TYR A 129 -37.73 0.72 -20.24
N VAL A 130 -36.60 1.28 -20.66
CA VAL A 130 -35.31 0.59 -20.70
C VAL A 130 -34.51 0.98 -19.46
N THR A 131 -34.17 -0.03 -18.66
CA THR A 131 -33.40 0.12 -17.43
C THR A 131 -32.03 -0.54 -17.56
N ALA A 132 -31.14 -0.29 -16.61
CA ALA A 132 -29.83 -0.93 -16.58
C ALA A 132 -29.91 -2.46 -16.47
N GLN A 133 -30.97 -3.01 -15.87
CA GLN A 133 -31.20 -4.46 -15.81
C GLN A 133 -31.30 -5.13 -17.19
N ASP A 134 -31.72 -4.39 -18.21
CA ASP A 134 -31.94 -4.93 -19.56
C ASP A 134 -30.64 -5.01 -20.38
N ILE A 135 -29.50 -4.57 -19.82
CA ILE A 135 -28.19 -4.64 -20.45
C ILE A 135 -27.65 -6.07 -20.35
N LEU A 136 -27.30 -6.64 -21.51
CA LEU A 136 -26.55 -7.90 -21.56
C LEU A 136 -25.09 -7.66 -21.22
N LEU A 137 -24.63 -8.27 -20.11
CA LEU A 137 -23.27 -8.13 -19.61
C LEU A 137 -22.45 -9.41 -19.85
N PRO A 138 -21.12 -9.28 -20.03
CA PRO A 138 -20.22 -10.43 -19.96
C PRO A 138 -20.10 -10.95 -18.51
N PRO A 139 -19.66 -12.20 -18.29
CA PRO A 139 -19.69 -12.85 -16.98
C PRO A 139 -18.78 -12.23 -15.89
N PHE A 140 -17.91 -11.28 -16.27
CA PHE A 140 -16.98 -10.60 -15.35
C PHE A 140 -17.41 -9.16 -15.00
N VAL A 141 -18.56 -8.70 -15.48
CA VAL A 141 -19.10 -7.37 -15.19
C VAL A 141 -20.44 -7.52 -14.49
N GLU A 142 -20.61 -6.75 -13.41
CA GLU A 142 -21.85 -6.68 -12.65
C GLU A 142 -22.34 -5.23 -12.61
N ILE A 143 -23.64 -5.03 -12.70
CA ILE A 143 -24.27 -3.72 -12.52
C ILE A 143 -24.59 -3.53 -11.04
N VAL A 144 -24.19 -2.37 -10.52
CA VAL A 144 -24.41 -1.99 -9.12
C VAL A 144 -25.85 -1.52 -8.89
N ASP A 145 -26.39 -0.72 -9.82
CA ASP A 145 -27.75 -0.19 -9.76
C ASP A 145 -28.55 -0.64 -10.98
N ASN A 146 -29.38 -1.66 -10.77
CA ASN A 146 -30.22 -2.25 -11.80
C ASN A 146 -31.42 -1.35 -12.16
N THR A 147 -31.76 -0.38 -11.31
CA THR A 147 -32.95 0.46 -11.44
C THR A 147 -32.70 1.73 -12.25
N GLN A 148 -31.45 1.99 -12.62
CA GLN A 148 -31.07 3.18 -13.36
C GLN A 148 -31.81 3.23 -14.71
N HIS A 149 -32.66 4.25 -14.87
CA HIS A 149 -33.39 4.50 -16.10
C HIS A 149 -32.44 5.02 -17.20
N ILE A 150 -32.56 4.47 -18.41
CA ILE A 150 -31.74 4.82 -19.58
C ILE A 150 -32.57 5.57 -20.61
N ALA A 151 -33.65 4.95 -21.11
CA ALA A 151 -34.46 5.50 -22.19
C ALA A 151 -35.93 5.03 -22.11
N ASN A 152 -36.82 5.76 -22.77
CA ASN A 152 -38.23 5.41 -22.89
C ASN A 152 -38.56 5.17 -24.38
N LEU A 153 -39.08 3.97 -24.70
CA LEU A 153 -39.48 3.60 -26.05
C LEU A 153 -40.98 3.82 -26.21
N THR A 154 -41.36 4.82 -27.00
CA THR A 154 -42.76 5.20 -27.24
C THR A 154 -43.42 4.37 -28.34
N GLU A 155 -42.65 3.92 -29.32
CA GLU A 155 -43.10 3.13 -30.46
C GLU A 155 -42.55 1.69 -30.37
N PRO A 156 -43.19 0.71 -31.02
CA PRO A 156 -42.69 -0.67 -31.11
C PRO A 156 -41.51 -0.75 -32.07
N THR A 157 -40.40 -0.18 -31.65
CA THR A 157 -39.14 -0.11 -32.39
C THR A 157 -38.10 -0.96 -31.68
N ASP A 158 -37.33 -1.69 -32.49
CA ASP A 158 -36.18 -2.47 -32.05
C ASP A 158 -35.06 -1.54 -31.57
N PHE A 159 -34.74 -1.61 -30.28
CA PHE A 159 -33.68 -0.81 -29.68
C PHE A 159 -32.44 -1.66 -29.42
N CYS A 160 -31.33 -1.31 -30.10
CA CYS A 160 -30.03 -1.96 -29.92
C CYS A 160 -28.92 -0.90 -29.73
N ILE A 161 -28.14 -1.06 -28.65
CA ILE A 161 -26.95 -0.25 -28.38
C ILE A 161 -25.78 -1.17 -28.04
N GLY A 162 -24.69 -1.05 -28.79
CA GLY A 162 -23.39 -1.61 -28.44
C GLY A 162 -22.65 -0.65 -27.49
N LEU A 163 -22.32 -1.13 -26.29
CA LEU A 163 -21.56 -0.35 -25.29
C LEU A 163 -20.14 -0.89 -25.19
N GLN A 164 -19.15 -0.01 -25.27
CA GLN A 164 -17.76 -0.36 -24.99
C GLN A 164 -17.40 0.02 -23.56
N ILE A 165 -16.99 -0.98 -22.79
CA ILE A 165 -16.54 -0.84 -21.41
C ILE A 165 -15.01 -0.86 -21.40
N GLU A 166 -14.39 0.10 -20.72
CA GLU A 166 -12.95 0.12 -20.48
C GLU A 166 -12.68 0.21 -18.96
N ARG A 167 -11.51 -0.29 -18.56
CA ARG A 167 -10.98 -0.13 -17.21
C ARG A 167 -9.79 0.83 -17.26
N ASN A 168 -9.89 1.93 -16.53
CA ASN A 168 -8.84 2.94 -16.50
C ASN A 168 -8.84 3.69 -15.15
N ARG A 169 -8.03 4.75 -15.01
CA ARG A 169 -7.96 5.57 -13.80
C ARG A 169 -8.30 7.02 -14.11
N GLY A 170 -8.80 7.74 -13.11
CA GLY A 170 -9.08 9.18 -13.19
C GLY A 170 -10.25 9.52 -14.12
N TYR A 171 -10.15 10.65 -14.80
CA TYR A 171 -11.16 11.11 -15.75
C TYR A 171 -10.54 11.26 -17.13
N ILE A 172 -11.25 10.81 -18.16
CA ILE A 172 -10.83 10.98 -19.55
C ILE A 172 -11.95 11.70 -20.29
N ILE A 173 -11.65 12.92 -20.71
CA ILE A 173 -12.51 13.69 -21.62
C ILE A 173 -12.15 13.24 -23.03
N LYS A 174 -13.11 12.66 -23.74
CA LYS A 174 -12.90 12.24 -25.13
C LYS A 174 -13.35 13.37 -26.04
N THR A 175 -12.45 13.85 -26.91
CA THR A 175 -12.86 14.80 -27.94
C THR A 175 -13.83 14.11 -28.92
N PRO A 176 -14.83 14.85 -29.45
CA PRO A 176 -15.72 14.33 -30.48
C PRO A 176 -14.98 14.27 -31.82
N ASN A 177 -13.97 13.41 -31.91
CA ASN A 177 -13.40 13.05 -33.20
C ASN A 177 -14.40 12.09 -33.86
N ASN A 178 -14.76 12.38 -35.11
CA ASN A 178 -15.59 11.49 -35.92
C ASN A 178 -14.81 10.20 -36.17
N PHE A 179 -14.98 9.22 -35.28
CA PHE A 179 -14.50 7.87 -35.52
C PHE A 179 -15.26 7.31 -36.73
N GLN A 180 -14.53 6.71 -37.68
CA GLN A 180 -15.10 6.22 -38.94
C GLN A 180 -16.24 5.18 -38.76
N ASP A 181 -16.32 4.58 -37.57
CA ASP A 181 -17.26 3.50 -37.24
C ASP A 181 -18.65 3.97 -36.73
N GLY A 182 -18.93 5.27 -36.73
CA GLY A 182 -20.22 5.81 -36.27
C GLY A 182 -20.46 5.65 -34.75
N SER A 183 -19.40 5.42 -33.97
CA SER A 183 -19.47 5.35 -32.51
C SER A 183 -19.38 6.74 -31.87
N TYR A 184 -20.17 6.95 -30.83
CA TYR A 184 -20.21 8.16 -30.03
C TYR A 184 -19.29 8.01 -28.82
N PRO A 185 -18.27 8.87 -28.67
CA PRO A 185 -17.45 8.88 -27.47
C PRO A 185 -18.25 9.42 -26.29
N ILE A 186 -18.10 8.78 -25.12
CA ILE A 186 -18.67 9.21 -23.85
C ILE A 186 -17.53 9.61 -22.93
N ASP A 187 -17.68 10.73 -22.23
CA ASP A 187 -16.75 11.16 -21.20
C ASP A 187 -16.77 10.15 -20.04
N ALA A 188 -15.60 9.61 -19.73
CA ALA A 188 -15.48 8.48 -18.80
C ALA A 188 -14.88 8.94 -17.47
N ILE A 189 -15.63 8.71 -16.38
CA ILE A 189 -15.23 9.04 -15.01
C ILE A 189 -14.94 7.74 -14.27
N PHE A 190 -13.70 7.27 -14.32
CA PHE A 190 -13.25 6.01 -13.72
C PHE A 190 -13.09 6.08 -12.19
N MET A 191 -13.78 7.01 -11.52
CA MET A 191 -13.63 7.24 -10.09
C MET A 191 -14.74 6.53 -9.30
N HIS A 192 -14.39 5.45 -8.60
CA HIS A 192 -15.33 4.76 -7.69
C HIS A 192 -15.57 5.52 -6.38
N VAL A 193 -14.55 6.22 -5.87
CA VAL A 193 -14.64 7.04 -4.66
C VAL A 193 -15.12 8.43 -5.05
N ARG A 194 -16.27 8.83 -4.52
CA ARG A 194 -16.88 10.15 -4.74
C ARG A 194 -16.30 11.21 -3.82
N ASN A 195 -16.05 10.84 -2.56
CA ASN A 195 -15.50 11.75 -1.57
C ASN A 195 -14.66 11.00 -0.54
N ALA A 196 -13.59 11.64 -0.06
CA ALA A 196 -12.69 11.13 0.97
C ALA A 196 -12.28 12.27 1.91
N ASN A 197 -12.93 12.34 3.07
CA ASN A 197 -12.60 13.29 4.12
C ASN A 197 -11.70 12.64 5.18
N HIS A 198 -10.87 13.45 5.83
CA HIS A 198 -10.10 12.99 6.98
C HIS A 198 -10.15 14.02 8.11
N SER A 199 -10.15 13.52 9.35
CA SER A 199 -10.08 14.36 10.54
C SER A 199 -9.16 13.72 11.57
N ILE A 200 -8.34 14.55 12.23
CA ILE A 200 -7.34 14.08 13.18
C ILE A 200 -7.72 14.57 14.57
N HIS A 201 -7.84 13.63 15.48
CA HIS A 201 -8.09 13.92 16.89
C HIS A 201 -6.87 13.53 17.70
N SER A 202 -6.35 14.46 18.49
CA SER A 202 -5.29 14.16 19.46
C SER A 202 -5.92 13.79 20.79
N TYR A 203 -5.50 12.65 21.34
CA TYR A 203 -5.84 12.21 22.68
C TYR A 203 -4.55 11.99 23.48
N GLY A 204 -4.52 12.42 24.73
CA GLY A 204 -3.35 12.25 25.57
C GLY A 204 -3.50 12.89 26.93
N ASN A 205 -3.03 12.18 27.95
CA ASN A 205 -2.94 12.68 29.31
C ASN A 205 -1.44 12.91 29.63
N GLY A 206 -0.98 14.16 29.61
CA GLY A 206 0.43 14.50 29.86
C GLY A 206 1.31 14.66 28.62
N ASN A 207 2.49 14.03 28.62
CA ASN A 207 3.55 14.22 27.60
C ASN A 207 3.42 13.32 26.36
N GLU A 208 2.60 12.26 26.41
CA GLU A 208 2.33 11.38 25.27
C GLU A 208 1.03 11.81 24.61
N LYS A 209 1.15 12.44 23.43
CA LYS A 209 0.00 12.77 22.57
C LYS A 209 -0.09 11.71 21.50
N GLN A 210 -1.18 10.95 21.51
CA GLN A 210 -1.51 10.04 20.42
C GLN A 210 -2.45 10.74 19.45
N GLU A 211 -2.28 10.49 18.17
CA GLU A 211 -3.14 10.97 17.10
C GLU A 211 -4.03 9.83 16.60
N ILE A 212 -5.32 10.08 16.49
CA ILE A 212 -6.30 9.17 15.89
C ILE A 212 -6.75 9.81 14.58
N LEU A 213 -6.51 9.11 13.47
CA LEU A 213 -6.97 9.48 12.14
C LEU A 213 -8.34 8.84 11.88
N PHE A 214 -9.34 9.67 11.60
CA PHE A 214 -10.63 9.24 11.08
C PHE A 214 -10.65 9.50 9.58
N LEU A 215 -11.05 8.47 8.82
CA LEU A 215 -11.23 8.52 7.37
C LEU A 215 -12.70 8.28 7.06
N GLU A 216 -13.33 9.21 6.35
CA GLU A 216 -14.71 9.11 5.90
C GLU A 216 -14.70 8.97 4.37
N ILE A 217 -15.11 7.81 3.86
CA ILE A 217 -14.99 7.43 2.46
C ILE A 217 -16.39 7.15 1.89
N TRP A 218 -16.72 7.82 0.79
CA TRP A 218 -17.99 7.69 0.08
C TRP A 218 -17.76 7.05 -1.28
N THR A 219 -18.33 5.88 -1.53
CA THR A 219 -18.20 5.17 -2.82
C THR A 219 -19.54 5.09 -3.55
N ASN A 220 -19.48 4.83 -4.86
CA ASN A 220 -20.65 4.65 -5.72
C ASN A 220 -21.23 3.21 -5.71
N GLY A 221 -20.76 2.36 -4.80
CA GLY A 221 -21.18 0.96 -4.66
C GLY A 221 -20.41 -0.05 -5.51
N GLY A 222 -19.65 0.38 -6.53
CA GLY A 222 -18.81 -0.52 -7.33
C GLY A 222 -17.59 -1.06 -6.58
N LEU A 223 -17.15 -0.35 -5.54
CA LEU A 223 -16.07 -0.77 -4.66
C LEU A 223 -16.48 -0.48 -3.20
N THR A 224 -16.23 -1.43 -2.29
CA THR A 224 -16.49 -1.18 -0.88
C THR A 224 -15.43 -0.21 -0.31
N PRO A 225 -15.77 0.64 0.68
CA PRO A 225 -14.80 1.55 1.29
C PRO A 225 -13.54 0.86 1.84
N LYS A 226 -13.70 -0.38 2.31
CA LYS A 226 -12.60 -1.22 2.81
C LYS A 226 -11.65 -1.66 1.69
N GLU A 227 -12.20 -2.10 0.57
CA GLU A 227 -11.41 -2.48 -0.61
C GLU A 227 -10.71 -1.27 -1.22
N ALA A 228 -11.41 -0.13 -1.31
CA ALA A 228 -10.85 1.13 -1.77
C ALA A 228 -9.62 1.54 -0.94
N LEU A 229 -9.74 1.46 0.39
CA LEU A 229 -8.63 1.73 1.30
C LEU A 229 -7.46 0.77 1.09
N HIS A 230 -7.74 -0.51 0.89
CA HIS A 230 -6.70 -1.52 0.64
C HIS A 230 -5.97 -1.27 -0.69
N GLU A 231 -6.69 -0.98 -1.76
CA GLU A 231 -6.11 -0.67 -3.07
C GLU A 231 -5.28 0.61 -3.03
N ALA A 232 -5.80 1.69 -2.42
CA ALA A 232 -5.08 2.94 -2.22
C ALA A 232 -3.79 2.75 -1.39
N SER A 233 -3.86 1.96 -0.31
CA SER A 233 -2.69 1.63 0.52
C SER A 233 -1.64 0.88 -0.27
N ARG A 234 -2.06 -0.11 -1.06
CA ARG A 234 -1.17 -0.90 -1.92
C ARG A 234 -0.47 -0.02 -2.94
N ASN A 235 -1.20 0.89 -3.59
CA ASN A 235 -0.66 1.83 -4.55
C ASN A 235 0.37 2.78 -3.92
N LEU A 236 0.06 3.34 -2.74
CA LEU A 236 1.01 4.17 -1.98
C LEU A 236 2.28 3.41 -1.62
N ILE A 237 2.16 2.16 -1.16
CA ILE A 237 3.33 1.34 -0.86
C ILE A 237 4.17 1.12 -2.12
N TYR A 238 3.55 0.77 -3.25
CA TYR A 238 4.26 0.59 -4.52
C TYR A 238 5.00 1.85 -4.97
N LEU A 239 4.41 3.03 -4.78
CA LEU A 239 5.05 4.31 -5.08
C LEU A 239 6.35 4.50 -4.29
N PHE A 240 6.45 4.02 -3.06
CA PHE A 240 7.64 4.15 -2.22
C PHE A 240 8.71 3.05 -2.44
N ILE A 241 8.38 1.95 -3.12
CA ILE A 241 9.33 0.83 -3.32
C ILE A 241 10.65 1.27 -3.99
N PRO A 242 10.66 2.07 -5.07
CA PRO A 242 11.91 2.48 -5.72
C PRO A 242 12.84 3.24 -4.77
N PHE A 243 12.30 4.07 -3.87
CA PHE A 243 13.07 4.85 -2.90
C PHE A 243 13.66 3.97 -1.80
N LEU A 244 12.97 2.88 -1.42
CA LEU A 244 13.49 1.90 -0.46
C LEU A 244 14.67 1.09 -1.04
N GLN A 245 14.61 0.74 -2.33
CA GLN A 245 15.67 -0.02 -3.00
C GLN A 245 16.96 0.79 -3.19
N LEU A 246 16.84 2.11 -3.41
CA LEU A 246 17.96 3.03 -3.50
C LEU A 246 18.77 3.11 -2.19
N VAL A 247 18.15 2.80 -1.05
CA VAL A 247 18.84 2.72 0.26
C VAL A 247 19.59 1.40 0.42
N GLU A 248 19.09 0.28 -0.13
CA GLU A 248 19.78 -1.02 -0.05
C GLU A 248 21.07 -1.06 -0.89
N GLU A 249 21.11 -0.42 -2.07
CA GLU A 249 22.32 -0.40 -2.92
C GLU A 249 23.45 0.47 -2.34
N ASN A 250 23.10 1.52 -1.57
CA ASN A 250 24.07 2.40 -0.92
C ASN A 250 24.66 1.82 0.39
N LEU A 251 24.11 0.73 0.93
CA LEU A 251 24.55 0.10 2.18
C LEU A 251 25.56 -1.05 1.96
N HIS A 252 26.34 -1.00 0.89
CA HIS A 252 27.45 -1.94 0.66
C HIS A 252 28.79 -1.53 1.29
N LEU A 253 28.81 -0.47 2.09
CA LEU A 253 29.98 -0.07 2.88
C LEU A 253 29.58 0.11 4.34
N GLU A 254 29.65 -1.00 5.08
CA GLU A 254 30.32 -1.13 6.38
C GLU A 254 29.72 -2.32 7.15
N ASN A 255 30.62 -3.26 7.43
CA ASN A 255 30.37 -4.46 8.19
C ASN A 255 29.95 -4.16 9.64
N ASN A 256 29.08 -5.03 10.14
CA ASN A 256 28.94 -5.45 11.53
C ASN A 256 28.10 -4.60 12.50
N GLN A 257 27.11 -5.32 13.06
CA GLN A 257 26.41 -5.05 14.33
C GLN A 257 25.60 -3.76 14.39
N TYR A 258 24.41 -3.76 13.76
CA TYR A 258 23.13 -3.27 14.29
C TYR A 258 22.12 -3.31 13.13
N LYS A 259 21.63 -4.51 12.80
CA LYS A 259 20.41 -4.63 11.99
C LYS A 259 19.26 -4.13 12.87
N VAL A 260 18.92 -2.85 12.77
CA VAL A 260 17.60 -2.38 13.21
C VAL A 260 16.62 -3.03 12.24
N SER A 261 16.13 -4.21 12.59
CA SER A 261 14.98 -4.80 11.93
C SER A 261 13.81 -3.85 12.14
N LEU A 262 13.44 -3.08 11.12
CA LEU A 262 12.18 -2.36 11.07
C LEU A 262 11.06 -3.41 11.22
N PRO A 263 10.31 -3.46 12.34
CA PRO A 263 9.42 -4.59 12.65
C PRO A 263 8.11 -4.61 11.85
N TYR A 264 7.91 -3.74 10.86
CA TYR A 264 6.57 -3.47 10.31
C TYR A 264 6.36 -3.77 8.82
N LEU A 265 7.34 -4.34 8.11
CA LEU A 265 7.16 -4.75 6.71
C LEU A 265 7.20 -6.27 6.55
N THR A 266 6.20 -6.96 7.13
CA THR A 266 5.91 -8.37 6.82
C THR A 266 5.56 -8.61 5.34
N PHE A 267 5.33 -7.56 4.54
CA PHE A 267 5.21 -7.65 3.09
C PHE A 267 6.53 -7.99 2.38
N HIS A 268 7.67 -7.57 2.94
CA HIS A 268 8.97 -7.92 2.36
C HIS A 268 9.34 -9.38 2.60
N ASP A 269 8.73 -10.12 3.54
CA ASP A 269 9.08 -11.53 3.76
C ASP A 269 8.73 -12.44 2.56
N ARG A 270 7.73 -12.08 1.74
CA ARG A 270 7.43 -12.83 0.49
C ARG A 270 8.42 -12.52 -0.64
N VAL A 271 8.80 -11.25 -0.80
CA VAL A 271 9.80 -10.83 -1.81
C VAL A 271 11.22 -11.22 -1.39
N ALA A 272 11.52 -11.17 -0.10
CA ALA A 272 12.75 -11.65 0.51
C ALA A 272 12.82 -13.17 0.54
N LYS A 273 11.70 -13.92 0.58
CA LYS A 273 11.68 -15.37 0.29
C LYS A 273 12.14 -15.65 -1.15
N LEU A 274 11.65 -14.90 -2.13
CA LEU A 274 12.11 -15.02 -3.51
C LEU A 274 13.60 -14.65 -3.68
N LYS A 275 14.08 -13.59 -3.01
CA LYS A 275 15.51 -13.22 -3.01
C LYS A 275 16.39 -14.21 -2.21
N LYS A 276 15.95 -14.73 -1.08
CA LYS A 276 16.65 -15.78 -0.29
C LYS A 276 16.79 -17.06 -1.08
N ASN A 277 15.78 -17.45 -1.87
CA ASN A 277 15.89 -18.59 -2.77
C ASN A 277 17.02 -18.37 -3.80
N LYS A 278 17.11 -17.16 -4.38
CA LYS A 278 18.20 -16.79 -5.31
C LYS A 278 19.60 -16.84 -4.67
N ILE A 279 19.73 -16.52 -3.38
CA ILE A 279 21.01 -16.57 -2.62
C ILE A 279 21.33 -18.00 -2.15
N ALA A 280 20.32 -18.78 -1.74
CA ALA A 280 20.48 -20.19 -1.41
C ALA A 280 20.97 -20.99 -2.63
N TRP A 281 20.48 -20.68 -3.83
CA TRP A 281 20.89 -21.34 -5.08
C TRP A 281 22.35 -21.11 -5.46
N LYS A 282 22.98 -20.00 -5.03
CA LYS A 282 24.43 -19.75 -5.22
C LYS A 282 25.32 -20.73 -4.43
N SER A 283 24.79 -21.42 -3.41
CA SER A 283 25.58 -22.24 -2.49
C SER A 283 25.30 -23.75 -2.57
N ILE A 284 24.30 -24.17 -3.35
CA ILE A 284 23.95 -25.59 -3.48
C ILE A 284 24.73 -26.18 -4.66
N PHE A 285 25.77 -26.93 -4.33
CA PHE A 285 26.45 -27.81 -5.28
C PHE A 285 25.53 -28.95 -5.67
N ILE A 286 25.64 -29.39 -6.93
CA ILE A 286 24.81 -30.48 -7.48
C ILE A 286 24.97 -31.78 -6.67
N ASP A 287 26.14 -32.00 -6.06
CA ASP A 287 26.41 -33.16 -5.20
C ASP A 287 25.58 -33.22 -3.91
N GLN A 288 25.08 -32.07 -3.44
CA GLN A 288 24.21 -31.99 -2.27
C GLN A 288 22.72 -32.05 -2.64
N SER A 289 22.40 -31.92 -3.92
CA SER A 289 21.03 -32.05 -4.41
C SER A 289 20.68 -33.54 -4.54
N LYS A 290 19.52 -33.95 -4.02
CA LYS A 290 19.01 -35.34 -4.16
C LYS A 290 18.53 -35.61 -5.60
N LEU A 291 19.40 -35.40 -6.59
CA LEU A 291 19.16 -35.70 -7.99
C LEU A 291 19.54 -37.14 -8.32
N PHE A 292 18.92 -37.71 -9.34
CA PHE A 292 19.27 -39.05 -9.81
C PHE A 292 20.73 -39.09 -10.32
N PRO A 293 21.51 -40.16 -10.06
CA PRO A 293 22.92 -40.23 -10.45
C PRO A 293 23.17 -39.94 -11.94
N ARG A 294 22.23 -40.33 -12.81
CA ARG A 294 22.26 -40.02 -14.25
C ARG A 294 22.26 -38.51 -14.54
N ILE A 295 21.40 -37.74 -13.86
CA ILE A 295 21.25 -36.30 -14.08
C ILE A 295 22.49 -35.56 -13.56
N SER A 296 22.97 -35.93 -12.36
CA SER A 296 24.20 -35.33 -11.80
C SER A 296 25.41 -35.56 -12.70
N ASN A 297 25.57 -36.77 -13.25
CA ASN A 297 26.67 -37.08 -14.16
C ASN A 297 26.58 -36.34 -15.49
N CYS A 298 25.38 -36.16 -16.05
CA CYS A 298 25.18 -35.34 -17.25
C CYS A 298 25.57 -33.87 -17.01
N LEU A 299 25.14 -33.30 -15.87
CA LEU A 299 25.44 -31.90 -15.52
C LEU A 299 26.93 -31.67 -15.23
N LYS A 300 27.61 -32.63 -14.59
CA LYS A 300 29.06 -32.59 -14.38
C LYS A 300 29.85 -32.64 -15.68
N LYS A 301 29.41 -33.44 -16.66
CA LYS A 301 30.05 -33.50 -17.99
C LYS A 301 29.92 -32.19 -18.77
N SER A 302 28.86 -31.41 -18.52
CA SER A 302 28.64 -30.12 -19.14
C SER A 302 29.23 -28.94 -18.36
N ASN A 303 30.17 -29.17 -17.43
CA ASN A 303 30.80 -28.14 -16.57
C ASN A 303 29.81 -27.33 -15.70
N VAL A 304 28.62 -27.87 -15.42
CA VAL A 304 27.65 -27.22 -14.52
C VAL A 304 27.87 -27.82 -13.14
N HIS A 305 28.36 -27.02 -12.19
CA HIS A 305 28.68 -27.49 -10.83
C HIS A 305 27.70 -26.99 -9.77
N THR A 306 27.01 -25.87 -10.05
CA THR A 306 26.00 -25.30 -9.15
C THR A 306 24.62 -25.22 -9.81
N LEU A 307 23.56 -25.24 -9.00
CA LEU A 307 22.19 -25.01 -9.48
C LEU A 307 21.99 -23.59 -10.04
N PHE A 308 22.80 -22.63 -9.61
CA PHE A 308 22.79 -21.27 -10.13
C PHE A 308 23.28 -21.22 -11.58
N ASP A 309 24.35 -21.95 -11.91
CA ASP A 309 24.87 -22.04 -13.28
C ASP A 309 23.82 -22.63 -14.23
N LEU A 310 23.13 -23.69 -13.79
CA LEU A 310 22.03 -24.29 -14.56
C LEU A 310 20.90 -23.28 -14.87
N LEU A 311 20.55 -22.43 -13.90
CA LEU A 311 19.49 -21.43 -14.05
C LEU A 311 19.86 -20.30 -15.02
N ASN A 312 21.14 -19.96 -15.12
CA ASN A 312 21.64 -18.92 -16.04
C ASN A 312 21.81 -19.41 -17.49
N HIS A 313 21.89 -20.73 -17.71
CA HIS A 313 21.89 -21.26 -19.08
C HIS A 313 20.52 -21.11 -19.75
N SER A 314 20.55 -20.66 -21.01
CA SER A 314 19.37 -20.57 -21.87
C SER A 314 18.73 -21.96 -22.06
N GLN A 315 17.44 -21.99 -22.37
CA GLN A 315 16.72 -23.25 -22.56
C GLN A 315 17.30 -24.08 -23.71
N GLU A 316 17.89 -23.42 -24.71
CA GLU A 316 18.56 -24.04 -25.87
C GLU A 316 19.87 -24.71 -25.48
N ASP A 317 20.65 -24.09 -24.58
CA ASP A 317 21.92 -24.66 -24.11
C ASP A 317 21.70 -25.87 -23.18
N ARG A 318 20.58 -25.91 -22.45
CA ARG A 318 20.18 -27.08 -21.65
C ARG A 318 19.87 -28.30 -22.52
N MET A 319 19.34 -28.08 -23.73
CA MET A 319 18.99 -29.17 -24.66
C MET A 319 20.20 -29.70 -25.43
N LYS A 320 21.33 -28.97 -25.43
CA LYS A 320 22.62 -29.43 -25.99
C LYS A 320 23.36 -30.38 -25.05
N ILE A 321 22.92 -30.54 -23.80
CA ILE A 321 23.53 -31.46 -22.84
C ILE A 321 23.19 -32.89 -23.25
N GLU A 322 24.23 -33.69 -23.52
CA GLU A 322 24.05 -35.08 -23.94
C GLU A 322 23.23 -35.89 -22.93
N HIS A 323 22.21 -36.60 -23.44
CA HIS A 323 21.32 -37.47 -22.67
C HIS A 323 20.40 -36.79 -21.66
N PHE A 324 20.29 -35.46 -21.69
CA PHE A 324 19.40 -34.66 -20.85
C PHE A 324 18.00 -34.56 -21.47
N ARG A 325 16.95 -34.99 -20.75
CA ARG A 325 15.57 -35.01 -21.28
C ARG A 325 14.77 -33.82 -20.75
N ILE A 326 13.72 -33.45 -21.50
CA ILE A 326 12.74 -32.43 -21.08
C ILE A 326 12.07 -32.81 -19.75
N GLU A 327 11.86 -34.11 -19.51
CA GLU A 327 11.33 -34.64 -18.26
C GLU A 327 12.25 -34.37 -17.06
N ASP A 328 13.56 -34.35 -17.27
CA ASP A 328 14.55 -34.08 -16.22
C ASP A 328 14.47 -32.61 -15.78
N VAL A 329 14.22 -31.68 -16.72
CA VAL A 329 13.96 -30.25 -16.43
C VAL A 329 12.71 -30.07 -15.57
N LYS A 330 11.61 -30.72 -15.94
CA LYS A 330 10.35 -30.65 -15.16
C LYS A 330 10.54 -31.19 -13.75
N ARG A 331 11.31 -32.27 -13.57
CA ARG A 331 11.62 -32.84 -12.26
C ARG A 331 12.52 -31.93 -11.42
N ILE A 332 13.54 -31.31 -12.02
CA ILE A 332 14.40 -30.34 -11.33
C ILE A 332 13.57 -29.15 -10.85
N LEU A 333 12.70 -28.59 -11.70
CA LEU A 333 11.78 -27.52 -11.31
C LEU A 333 10.84 -27.94 -10.17
N GLY A 334 10.28 -29.15 -10.23
CA GLY A 334 9.41 -29.66 -9.16
C GLY A 334 10.14 -29.91 -7.83
N ILE A 335 11.44 -30.21 -7.83
CA ILE A 335 12.26 -30.30 -6.61
C ILE A 335 12.58 -28.89 -6.06
N LEU A 336 12.78 -27.91 -6.95
CA LEU A 336 13.05 -26.52 -6.58
C LEU A 336 11.81 -25.83 -5.99
N GLU A 337 10.61 -26.11 -6.50
CA GLU A 337 9.36 -25.55 -5.96
C GLU A 337 8.99 -26.10 -4.57
N LYS A 338 9.48 -27.29 -4.22
CA LYS A 338 9.23 -27.94 -2.93
C LYS A 338 10.20 -27.53 -1.82
N LYS A 339 11.23 -26.74 -2.11
CA LYS A 339 12.25 -26.28 -1.15
C LYS A 339 12.12 -24.79 -0.86
#